data_AF-A0A7W6HCJ4-F1
#
_entry.id   AF-A0A7W6HCJ4-F1
#
_cell.length_a   1.000
_cell.length_b   1.000
_cell.length_c   1.000
_cell.angle_alpha   90.00
_cell.angle_beta   90.00
_cell.angle_gamma   90.00
#
_symmetry.space_group_name_H-M   'P 1'
#
loop_
_entity.id
_entity.type
_entity.pdbx_description
1 polymer ?
#
loop_
_entity_poly.entity_id
_entity_poly.type
_entity_poly.pdbx_seq_one_letter_code
_entity_poly.pdbx_strand_id
1 'polypeptide(L)'
;MFAATALAATPVMSQAPAAQPSELALAYNAQTDAAFRKGLQTRLAWTGDYVGAFDGTIGATSLRAIRDFQARHGMAATGIIDEPMLKLLVDLSDNAQRSLGATLVDDAATGARILLPLSLAEDRGETEVGNVWRSADDGIEVETIRIADTGQTLNGLFEVLSEPTGSRTVSDATFGGEWFVVRGKEAGRSYYMRFAARGTDLRGFSASYVADEADRLAPYVVVASNLFDPFAGEPQAPVVAANEPNPFSSLLARKREQGAGGAADARYAMASIDPAQPNLFEVPGESVPQEVPPAPAFDMAGSGFLVSRDGWLLTNAHVVNACTTVLVGQSDVVSQTIIDPANDLALIKVDRALGEPLEISTAKPRLGEDILALGFPLRSILADSLNVTRGNVSSLLGLMNDERYLQISAPVQPGNSGGPLIDLAGRVVGVVTAKLNAVAVADATGDIPQSINFAIRPGAATAFLSANGIEFEPADPNEALASVPDATAEVKDSIFPVICVGG
;
A
#
# COMPACT_ATOMS: atom_id res chain seq x y z
N MET A 1 49.31 7.76 59.36
CA MET A 1 49.36 8.53 58.10
C MET A 1 48.37 7.86 57.15
N PHE A 2 47.12 8.33 57.10
CA PHE A 2 46.08 7.75 56.24
C PHE A 2 46.02 8.57 54.95
N ALA A 3 46.15 7.91 53.79
CA ALA A 3 45.95 8.53 52.49
C ALA A 3 44.48 8.42 52.10
N ALA A 4 43.85 9.54 51.73
CA ALA A 4 42.50 9.55 51.21
C ALA A 4 42.53 9.34 49.69
N THR A 5 42.04 8.19 49.22
CA THR A 5 41.93 7.90 47.80
C THR A 5 40.72 8.65 47.21
N ALA A 6 40.96 9.62 46.33
CA ALA A 6 39.89 10.33 45.65
C ALA A 6 39.19 9.40 44.63
N LEU A 7 37.86 9.32 44.67
CA LEU A 7 37.09 8.73 43.58
C LEU A 7 37.10 9.70 42.39
N ALA A 8 37.68 9.28 41.27
CA ALA A 8 37.46 9.94 40.01
C ALA A 8 36.03 9.63 39.53
N ALA A 9 35.20 10.65 39.36
CA ALA A 9 33.89 10.47 38.74
C ALA A 9 34.07 10.03 37.28
N THR A 10 33.37 8.97 36.88
CA THR A 10 33.31 8.57 35.47
C THR A 10 32.62 9.67 34.67
N PRO A 11 33.12 10.04 33.48
CA PRO A 11 32.40 10.96 32.62
C PRO A 11 31.10 10.29 32.18
N VAL A 12 29.97 10.94 32.46
CA VAL A 12 28.68 10.52 31.89
C VAL A 12 28.81 10.67 30.37
N MET A 13 28.79 9.55 29.65
CA MET A 13 28.69 9.57 28.20
C MET A 13 27.37 10.23 27.84
N SER A 14 27.44 11.48 27.34
CA SER A 14 26.29 12.10 26.69
C SER A 14 25.84 11.17 25.57
N GLN A 15 24.59 10.72 25.61
CA GLN A 15 23.99 10.11 24.43
C GLN A 15 24.14 11.11 23.28
N ALA A 16 24.60 10.64 22.12
CA ALA A 16 24.51 11.44 20.92
C ALA A 16 23.02 11.72 20.65
N PRO A 17 22.63 12.97 20.33
CA PRO A 17 21.25 13.25 19.98
C PRO A 17 20.85 12.36 18.80
N ALA A 18 19.66 11.77 18.86
CA ALA A 18 19.12 10.98 17.76
C ALA A 18 19.20 11.81 16.47
N ALA A 19 19.82 11.24 15.43
CA ALA A 19 20.04 11.95 14.18
C ALA A 19 18.69 12.39 13.62
N GLN A 20 18.52 13.72 13.46
CA GLN A 20 17.28 14.27 12.90
C GLN A 20 17.05 13.64 11.50
N PRO A 21 15.82 13.18 11.20
CA PRO A 21 15.52 12.66 9.87
C PRO A 21 15.86 13.72 8.83
N SER A 22 16.72 13.37 7.87
CA SER A 22 17.10 14.30 6.81
C SER A 22 15.87 14.76 6.05
N GLU A 23 15.81 16.03 5.65
CA GLU A 23 14.66 16.63 4.96
C GLU A 23 14.20 15.80 3.75
N LEU A 24 15.14 15.24 2.99
CA LEU A 24 14.87 14.34 1.86
C LEU A 24 14.18 13.02 2.26
N ALA A 25 14.46 12.48 3.45
CA ALA A 25 13.78 11.31 3.99
C ALA A 25 12.35 11.66 4.40
N LEU A 26 12.14 12.81 5.04
CA LEU A 26 10.81 13.32 5.36
C LEU A 26 10.01 13.56 4.08
N ALA A 27 10.63 14.17 3.07
CA ALA A 27 10.05 14.38 1.74
C ALA A 27 9.58 13.04 1.14
N TYR A 28 10.43 12.03 0.95
CA TYR A 28 9.97 10.75 0.38
C TYR A 28 8.81 10.10 1.17
N ASN A 29 8.88 10.09 2.51
CA ASN A 29 7.85 9.47 3.34
C ASN A 29 6.52 10.22 3.36
N ALA A 30 6.52 11.52 3.02
CA ALA A 30 5.31 12.33 2.85
C ALA A 30 4.82 12.38 1.39
N GLN A 31 5.74 12.34 0.40
CA GLN A 31 5.48 12.69 -1.01
C GLN A 31 5.26 11.52 -1.95
N THR A 32 5.69 10.31 -1.57
CA THR A 32 5.46 9.09 -2.36
C THR A 32 4.68 8.08 -1.52
N ASP A 33 3.84 7.26 -2.13
CA ASP A 33 3.00 6.31 -1.41
C ASP A 33 3.79 5.11 -0.86
N ALA A 34 3.21 4.36 0.07
CA ALA A 34 3.89 3.23 0.70
C ALA A 34 4.21 2.09 -0.28
N ALA A 35 3.41 1.86 -1.33
CA ALA A 35 3.66 0.81 -2.32
C ALA A 35 4.79 1.20 -3.29
N PHE A 36 4.87 2.47 -3.71
CA PHE A 36 6.04 2.99 -4.42
C PHE A 36 7.32 2.81 -3.59
N ARG A 37 7.30 3.21 -2.32
CA ARG A 37 8.49 3.18 -1.44
C ARG A 37 8.94 1.74 -1.16
N LYS A 38 8.00 0.81 -0.95
CA LYS A 38 8.29 -0.64 -0.90
C LYS A 38 8.85 -1.17 -2.22
N GLY A 39 8.23 -0.84 -3.35
CA GLY A 39 8.71 -1.23 -4.68
C GLY A 39 10.13 -0.74 -4.97
N LEU A 40 10.44 0.49 -4.56
CA LEU A 40 11.77 1.09 -4.61
C LEU A 40 12.79 0.32 -3.73
N GLN A 41 12.45 0.02 -2.48
CA GLN A 41 13.28 -0.80 -1.58
C GLN A 41 13.55 -2.19 -2.18
N THR A 42 12.51 -2.87 -2.69
CA THR A 42 12.62 -4.18 -3.36
C THR A 42 13.50 -4.13 -4.61
N ARG A 43 13.38 -3.08 -5.44
CA ARG A 43 14.20 -2.94 -6.65
C ARG A 43 15.66 -2.59 -6.35
N LEU A 44 15.92 -1.74 -5.36
CA LEU A 44 17.28 -1.46 -4.89
C LEU A 44 17.93 -2.67 -4.22
N ALA A 45 17.14 -3.56 -3.60
CA ALA A 45 17.62 -4.83 -3.10
C ALA A 45 18.01 -5.78 -4.25
N TRP A 46 17.18 -5.87 -5.31
CA TRP A 46 17.51 -6.61 -6.53
C TRP A 46 18.78 -6.13 -7.25
N THR A 47 19.16 -4.85 -7.12
CA THR A 47 20.42 -4.31 -7.69
C THR A 47 21.60 -4.32 -6.72
N GLY A 48 21.41 -4.83 -5.49
CA GLY A 48 22.44 -5.02 -4.46
C GLY A 48 22.71 -3.80 -3.57
N ASP A 49 21.94 -2.71 -3.70
CA ASP A 49 22.17 -1.46 -2.95
C ASP A 49 21.44 -1.43 -1.60
N TYR A 50 20.32 -2.15 -1.45
CA TYR A 50 19.47 -2.10 -0.27
C TYR A 50 19.36 -3.45 0.46
N VAL A 51 19.59 -3.43 1.76
CA VAL A 51 19.55 -4.60 2.66
C VAL A 51 18.66 -4.38 3.90
N GLY A 52 17.79 -3.36 3.86
CA GLY A 52 16.82 -3.08 4.92
C GLY A 52 15.50 -3.82 4.73
N ALA A 53 14.54 -3.53 5.62
CA ALA A 53 13.17 -4.03 5.52
C ALA A 53 12.41 -3.38 4.36
N PHE A 54 11.52 -4.12 3.68
CA PHE A 54 10.60 -3.56 2.68
C PHE A 54 9.32 -3.04 3.36
N ASP A 55 9.50 -2.17 4.34
CA ASP A 55 8.44 -1.58 5.17
C ASP A 55 7.77 -0.36 4.53
N GLY A 56 8.42 0.26 3.55
CA GLY A 56 8.04 1.52 2.94
C GLY A 56 8.64 2.74 3.63
N THR A 57 9.53 2.61 4.62
CA THR A 57 10.14 3.75 5.31
C THR A 57 11.45 4.15 4.64
N ILE A 58 11.46 5.31 3.98
CA ILE A 58 12.67 5.86 3.38
C ILE A 58 13.51 6.53 4.48
N GLY A 59 14.28 5.73 5.21
CA GLY A 59 15.23 6.17 6.23
C GLY A 59 16.65 6.44 5.67
N ALA A 60 17.61 6.64 6.58
CA ALA A 60 19.01 6.87 6.21
C ALA A 60 19.62 5.73 5.38
N THR A 61 19.25 4.47 5.64
CA THR A 61 19.65 3.30 4.86
C THR A 61 19.12 3.35 3.43
N SER A 62 17.86 3.76 3.26
CA SER A 62 17.20 3.84 1.95
C SER A 62 17.79 4.98 1.11
N LEU A 63 18.05 6.14 1.73
CA LEU A 63 18.76 7.25 1.08
C LEU A 63 20.23 6.94 0.75
N ARG A 64 20.89 6.08 1.54
CA ARG A 64 22.23 5.56 1.21
C ARG A 64 22.16 4.72 -0.06
N ALA A 65 21.29 3.73 -0.11
CA ALA A 65 21.12 2.85 -1.28
C ALA A 65 20.84 3.62 -2.58
N ILE A 66 19.99 4.65 -2.54
CA ILE A 66 19.72 5.52 -3.70
C ILE A 66 21.00 6.22 -4.17
N ARG A 67 21.79 6.79 -3.25
CA ARG A 67 23.04 7.50 -3.58
C ARG A 67 24.14 6.56 -4.07
N ASP A 68 24.24 5.38 -3.48
CA ASP A 68 25.23 4.38 -3.84
C ASP A 68 24.89 3.80 -5.24
N PHE A 69 23.62 3.51 -5.55
CA PHE A 69 23.16 3.19 -6.91
C PHE A 69 23.53 4.29 -7.91
N GLN A 70 23.21 5.55 -7.59
CA GLN A 70 23.54 6.70 -8.43
C GLN A 70 25.04 6.78 -8.71
N ALA A 71 25.88 6.66 -7.68
CA ALA A 71 27.33 6.69 -7.82
C ALA A 71 27.87 5.52 -8.67
N ARG A 72 27.37 4.29 -8.46
CA ARG A 72 27.76 3.09 -9.24
C ARG A 72 27.42 3.24 -10.73
N HIS A 73 26.34 3.95 -11.06
CA HIS A 73 25.89 4.17 -12.44
C HIS A 73 26.28 5.54 -13.02
N GLY A 74 27.22 6.27 -12.41
CA GLY A 74 27.78 7.52 -12.94
C GLY A 74 26.84 8.73 -12.86
N MET A 75 25.77 8.64 -12.08
CA MET A 75 24.79 9.70 -11.82
C MET A 75 25.24 10.57 -10.64
N ALA A 76 24.65 11.76 -10.49
CA ALA A 76 24.90 12.59 -9.32
C ALA A 76 24.26 11.95 -8.06
N ALA A 77 25.07 11.58 -7.08
CA ALA A 77 24.67 10.90 -5.84
C ALA A 77 23.94 11.82 -4.85
N THR A 78 22.84 12.43 -5.29
CA THR A 78 22.01 13.37 -4.53
C THR A 78 21.12 12.65 -3.52
N GLY A 79 20.62 11.47 -3.88
CA GLY A 79 19.53 10.77 -3.20
C GLY A 79 18.15 11.11 -3.77
N ILE A 80 18.05 11.98 -4.79
CA ILE A 80 16.81 12.34 -5.48
C ILE A 80 16.68 11.43 -6.71
N ILE A 81 15.59 10.66 -6.82
CA ILE A 81 15.33 9.75 -7.93
C ILE A 81 14.79 10.55 -9.13
N ASP A 82 15.39 10.37 -10.30
CA ASP A 82 14.95 10.93 -11.57
C ASP A 82 14.52 9.82 -12.56
N GLU A 83 13.90 10.19 -13.70
CA GLU A 83 13.46 9.21 -14.70
C GLU A 83 14.62 8.36 -15.28
N PRO A 84 15.83 8.89 -15.56
CA PRO A 84 17.00 8.08 -15.92
C PRO A 84 17.38 7.03 -14.87
N MET A 85 17.48 7.40 -13.59
CA MET A 85 17.76 6.46 -12.50
C MET A 85 16.67 5.41 -12.40
N LEU A 86 15.40 5.84 -12.40
CA LEU A 86 14.26 4.95 -12.21
C LEU A 86 14.12 3.94 -13.34
N LYS A 87 14.32 4.38 -14.59
CA LYS A 87 14.34 3.48 -15.76
C LYS A 87 15.45 2.44 -15.64
N LEU A 88 16.67 2.85 -15.29
CA LEU A 88 17.81 1.93 -15.16
C LEU A 88 17.59 0.92 -14.03
N LEU A 89 17.10 1.39 -12.87
CA LEU A 89 16.78 0.55 -11.71
C LEU A 89 15.73 -0.53 -12.05
N VAL A 90 14.70 -0.16 -12.82
CA VAL A 90 13.70 -1.10 -13.34
C VAL A 90 14.33 -2.11 -14.29
N ASP A 91 15.03 -1.64 -15.34
CA ASP A 91 15.59 -2.53 -16.38
C ASP A 91 16.56 -3.55 -15.75
N LEU A 92 17.40 -3.13 -14.79
CA LEU A 92 18.31 -4.01 -14.06
C LEU A 92 17.57 -5.00 -13.16
N SER A 93 16.61 -4.53 -12.35
CA SER A 93 15.88 -5.38 -11.41
C SER A 93 14.93 -6.37 -12.10
N ASP A 94 14.28 -6.01 -13.20
CA ASP A 94 13.46 -6.95 -13.99
C ASP A 94 14.33 -7.99 -14.72
N ASN A 95 15.55 -7.62 -15.13
CA ASN A 95 16.51 -8.58 -15.68
C ASN A 95 17.03 -9.54 -14.61
N ALA A 96 17.34 -9.07 -13.40
CA ALA A 96 17.74 -9.91 -12.27
C ALA A 96 16.67 -10.97 -11.95
N GLN A 97 15.43 -10.55 -11.70
CA GLN A 97 14.26 -11.44 -11.48
C GLN A 97 14.13 -12.50 -12.58
N ARG A 98 14.17 -12.08 -13.85
CA ARG A 98 14.02 -12.97 -15.01
C ARG A 98 15.19 -13.94 -15.17
N SER A 99 16.41 -13.51 -14.86
CA SER A 99 17.64 -14.34 -14.94
C SER A 99 17.73 -15.46 -13.89
N LEU A 100 16.86 -15.41 -12.88
CA LEU A 100 16.77 -16.39 -11.80
C LEU A 100 15.48 -17.22 -11.87
N GLY A 101 14.47 -16.79 -12.63
CA GLY A 101 13.13 -17.36 -12.56
C GLY A 101 12.53 -17.16 -11.16
N ALA A 102 12.62 -15.94 -10.65
CA ALA A 102 12.18 -15.59 -9.30
C ALA A 102 10.65 -15.72 -9.17
N THR A 103 10.17 -16.72 -8.44
CA THR A 103 8.75 -17.07 -8.30
C THR A 103 8.39 -17.27 -6.83
N LEU A 104 7.23 -16.76 -6.39
CA LEU A 104 6.69 -17.05 -5.06
C LEU A 104 5.98 -18.41 -5.07
N VAL A 105 6.38 -19.29 -4.17
CA VAL A 105 5.88 -20.66 -4.02
C VAL A 105 5.42 -20.88 -2.59
N ASP A 106 4.21 -21.42 -2.45
CA ASP A 106 3.68 -21.91 -1.17
C ASP A 106 4.17 -23.34 -0.94
N ASP A 107 5.09 -23.52 0.00
CA ASP A 107 5.58 -24.84 0.38
C ASP A 107 4.55 -25.59 1.23
N ALA A 108 4.07 -26.72 0.73
CA ALA A 108 3.15 -27.60 1.43
C ALA A 108 3.77 -28.29 2.65
N ALA A 109 5.08 -28.56 2.66
CA ALA A 109 5.73 -29.28 3.77
C ALA A 109 5.76 -28.43 5.06
N THR A 110 6.08 -27.14 4.93
CA THR A 110 6.16 -26.21 6.07
C THR A 110 4.97 -25.26 6.22
N GLY A 111 4.15 -25.07 5.19
CA GLY A 111 3.07 -24.06 5.16
C GLY A 111 3.58 -22.61 5.05
N ALA A 112 4.75 -22.41 4.45
CA ALA A 112 5.41 -21.11 4.29
C ALA A 112 5.50 -20.68 2.82
N ARG A 113 5.39 -19.37 2.55
CA ARG A 113 5.58 -18.78 1.22
C ARG A 113 7.00 -18.26 1.07
N ILE A 114 7.71 -18.73 0.05
CA ILE A 114 9.11 -18.36 -0.22
C ILE A 114 9.33 -17.96 -1.68
N LEU A 115 10.24 -17.02 -1.92
CA LEU A 115 10.71 -16.68 -3.27
C LEU A 115 11.83 -17.64 -3.68
N LEU A 116 11.64 -18.40 -4.75
CA LEU A 116 12.60 -19.39 -5.25
C LEU A 116 13.18 -18.98 -6.63
N PRO A 117 14.45 -19.33 -6.94
CA PRO A 117 15.07 -19.05 -8.23
C PRO A 117 14.91 -20.26 -9.16
N LEU A 118 13.71 -20.45 -9.71
CA LEU A 118 13.31 -21.66 -10.45
C LEU A 118 13.97 -21.84 -11.82
N SER A 119 14.79 -20.88 -12.29
CA SER A 119 15.70 -21.07 -13.44
C SER A 119 17.09 -21.60 -13.05
N LEU A 120 17.35 -21.79 -11.75
CA LEU A 120 18.60 -22.35 -11.23
C LEU A 120 18.35 -23.59 -10.36
N ALA A 121 17.40 -23.52 -9.43
CA ALA A 121 17.13 -24.58 -8.46
C ALA A 121 15.87 -25.37 -8.84
N GLU A 122 16.02 -26.69 -8.94
CA GLU A 122 14.90 -27.62 -9.13
C GLU A 122 14.47 -28.18 -7.77
N ASP A 123 13.19 -28.51 -7.64
CA ASP A 123 12.64 -29.20 -6.47
C ASP A 123 13.26 -30.59 -6.32
N ARG A 124 13.66 -30.96 -5.09
CA ARG A 124 14.20 -32.27 -4.74
C ARG A 124 13.30 -33.04 -3.75
N GLY A 125 12.19 -32.44 -3.32
CA GLY A 125 11.22 -33.02 -2.40
C GLY A 125 11.53 -32.81 -0.92
N GLU A 126 10.70 -33.46 -0.09
CA GLU A 126 10.66 -33.27 1.36
C GLU A 126 11.97 -33.71 2.06
N THR A 127 12.33 -32.98 3.11
CA THR A 127 13.44 -33.29 4.02
C THR A 127 12.90 -33.67 5.40
N GLU A 128 13.78 -33.95 6.37
CA GLU A 128 13.36 -34.22 7.76
C GLU A 128 12.68 -33.00 8.44
N VAL A 129 12.77 -31.81 7.84
CA VAL A 129 12.28 -30.54 8.43
C VAL A 129 11.46 -29.66 7.48
N GLY A 130 11.35 -29.98 6.19
CA GLY A 130 10.58 -29.19 5.23
C GLY A 130 10.77 -29.68 3.79
N ASN A 131 11.14 -28.79 2.85
CA ASN A 131 11.36 -29.14 1.44
C ASN A 131 12.60 -28.41 0.89
N VAL A 132 13.36 -29.04 -0.02
CA VAL A 132 14.62 -28.49 -0.55
C VAL A 132 14.65 -28.38 -2.08
N TRP A 133 15.02 -27.18 -2.55
CA TRP A 133 15.30 -26.87 -3.95
C TRP A 133 16.81 -26.73 -4.14
N ARG A 134 17.40 -27.44 -5.11
CA ARG A 134 18.86 -27.42 -5.34
C ARG A 134 19.19 -27.44 -6.82
N SER A 135 20.15 -26.62 -7.27
CA SER A 135 20.65 -26.65 -8.65
C SER A 135 21.37 -27.97 -8.96
N ALA A 136 21.42 -28.34 -10.24
CA ALA A 136 22.00 -29.62 -10.68
C ALA A 136 23.52 -29.72 -10.50
N ASP A 137 24.19 -28.58 -10.27
CA ASP A 137 25.63 -28.42 -10.06
C ASP A 137 26.01 -28.12 -8.59
N ASP A 138 25.03 -28.14 -7.67
CA ASP A 138 25.16 -27.69 -6.27
C ASP A 138 25.55 -26.20 -6.11
N GLY A 139 25.50 -25.38 -7.16
CA GLY A 139 25.76 -23.93 -7.10
C GLY A 139 24.87 -23.17 -6.11
N ILE A 140 23.59 -23.54 -6.00
CA ILE A 140 22.61 -23.01 -5.03
C ILE A 140 21.70 -24.11 -4.46
N GLU A 141 21.38 -23.94 -3.19
CA GLU A 141 20.42 -24.69 -2.40
C GLU A 141 19.52 -23.73 -1.60
N VAL A 142 18.23 -24.03 -1.49
CA VAL A 142 17.26 -23.34 -0.64
C VAL A 142 16.38 -24.40 0.02
N GLU A 143 16.28 -24.40 1.35
CA GLU A 143 15.47 -25.34 2.13
C GLU A 143 14.48 -24.57 3.00
N THR A 144 13.18 -24.89 2.92
CA THR A 144 12.18 -24.46 3.90
C THR A 144 12.27 -25.34 5.14
N ILE A 145 12.09 -24.75 6.33
CA ILE A 145 12.31 -25.42 7.61
C ILE A 145 11.14 -25.14 8.56
N ARG A 146 10.54 -26.19 9.13
CA ARG A 146 9.55 -26.14 10.21
C ARG A 146 10.03 -26.97 11.40
N ILE A 147 9.95 -26.38 12.58
CA ILE A 147 10.27 -27.02 13.86
C ILE A 147 9.08 -26.79 14.78
N ALA A 148 8.27 -27.84 14.98
CA ALA A 148 7.12 -27.86 15.88
C ALA A 148 7.27 -28.98 16.90
N ASP A 149 6.61 -28.85 18.06
CA ASP A 149 6.48 -29.87 19.12
C ASP A 149 7.77 -30.44 19.74
N THR A 150 8.95 -29.94 19.34
CA THR A 150 10.26 -30.31 19.91
C THR A 150 10.58 -29.64 21.26
N GLY A 151 9.83 -28.59 21.62
CA GLY A 151 10.18 -27.70 22.74
C GLY A 151 11.27 -26.67 22.42
N GLN A 152 11.78 -26.63 21.19
CA GLN A 152 12.72 -25.60 20.73
C GLN A 152 12.06 -24.22 20.77
N THR A 153 12.80 -23.19 21.19
CA THR A 153 12.34 -21.79 21.16
C THR A 153 13.11 -20.99 20.12
N LEU A 154 12.49 -19.92 19.60
CA LEU A 154 13.12 -19.05 18.60
C LEU A 154 14.41 -18.40 19.11
N ASN A 155 14.43 -17.98 20.39
CA ASN A 155 15.63 -17.44 21.03
C ASN A 155 16.72 -18.51 21.19
N GLY A 156 16.39 -19.71 21.69
CA GLY A 156 17.37 -20.80 21.81
C GLY A 156 17.91 -21.29 20.47
N LEU A 157 17.11 -21.19 19.40
CA LEU A 157 17.56 -21.48 18.04
C LEU A 157 18.50 -20.37 17.50
N PHE A 158 18.19 -19.11 17.79
CA PHE A 158 19.06 -17.98 17.46
C PHE A 158 20.41 -18.08 18.17
N GLU A 159 20.43 -18.33 19.48
CA GLU A 159 21.64 -18.51 20.29
C GLU A 159 22.57 -19.54 19.64
N VAL A 160 22.08 -20.77 19.42
CA VAL A 160 22.85 -21.86 18.79
C VAL A 160 23.33 -21.53 17.38
N LEU A 161 22.51 -20.89 16.54
CA LEU A 161 22.90 -20.58 15.16
C LEU A 161 23.80 -19.35 15.03
N SER A 162 23.81 -18.46 16.02
CA SER A 162 24.62 -17.24 16.07
C SER A 162 26.06 -17.47 16.55
N GLU A 163 26.36 -18.62 17.16
CA GLU A 163 27.72 -18.98 17.54
C GLU A 163 28.54 -19.50 16.34
N PRO A 164 29.77 -19.01 16.11
CA PRO A 164 30.67 -19.55 15.10
C PRO A 164 31.31 -20.87 15.56
N THR A 165 31.59 -21.77 14.61
CA THR A 165 32.18 -23.09 14.86
C THR A 165 33.54 -23.23 14.18
N GLY A 166 34.17 -24.41 14.29
CA GLY A 166 35.39 -24.73 13.52
C GLY A 166 35.18 -24.81 11.99
N SER A 167 33.94 -24.95 11.51
CA SER A 167 33.57 -25.01 10.09
C SER A 167 32.83 -23.76 9.60
N ARG A 168 32.21 -23.01 10.52
CA ARG A 168 31.22 -21.96 10.28
C ARG A 168 31.68 -20.62 10.84
N THR A 169 31.82 -19.63 9.98
CA THR A 169 31.95 -18.23 10.38
C THR A 169 30.58 -17.55 10.31
N VAL A 170 30.20 -16.83 11.37
CA VAL A 170 29.01 -15.97 11.41
C VAL A 170 29.46 -14.55 11.08
N SER A 171 28.88 -13.93 10.05
CA SER A 171 29.23 -12.56 9.62
C SER A 171 28.22 -11.51 10.10
N ASP A 172 26.98 -11.93 10.36
CA ASP A 172 25.90 -11.10 10.86
C ASP A 172 24.81 -11.99 11.48
N ALA A 173 24.28 -11.58 12.63
CA ALA A 173 23.25 -12.25 13.39
C ALA A 173 22.35 -11.20 14.05
N THR A 174 21.08 -11.13 13.63
CA THR A 174 20.12 -10.11 14.05
C THR A 174 18.84 -10.77 14.58
N PHE A 175 18.46 -10.46 15.82
CA PHE A 175 17.23 -10.93 16.46
C PHE A 175 16.22 -9.77 16.58
N GLY A 176 15.00 -9.99 16.10
CA GLY A 176 13.92 -8.99 16.01
C GLY A 176 12.70 -9.29 16.89
N GLY A 177 12.84 -10.13 17.92
CA GLY A 177 11.74 -10.56 18.78
C GLY A 177 11.05 -11.79 18.22
N GLU A 178 10.10 -11.59 17.31
CA GLU A 178 9.33 -12.67 16.67
C GLU A 178 10.03 -13.32 15.47
N TRP A 179 11.24 -12.86 15.13
CA TRP A 179 12.05 -13.36 14.02
C TRP A 179 13.55 -13.20 14.26
N PHE A 180 14.37 -13.92 13.49
CA PHE A 180 15.81 -13.64 13.38
C PHE A 180 16.37 -13.90 11.97
N VAL A 181 17.53 -13.32 11.71
CA VAL A 181 18.42 -13.61 10.57
C VAL A 181 19.80 -14.00 11.10
N VAL A 182 20.41 -15.03 10.51
CA VAL A 182 21.85 -15.30 10.65
C VAL A 182 22.44 -15.58 9.27
N ARG A 183 23.61 -15.02 8.97
CA ARG A 183 24.35 -15.27 7.72
C ARG A 183 25.85 -15.36 7.96
N GLY A 184 26.56 -15.97 7.02
CA GLY A 184 27.97 -16.30 7.20
C GLY A 184 28.56 -17.13 6.08
N LYS A 185 29.65 -17.84 6.37
CA LYS A 185 30.27 -18.81 5.46
C LYS A 185 30.62 -20.12 6.17
N GLU A 186 30.29 -21.23 5.53
CA GLU A 186 30.54 -22.59 6.01
C GLU A 186 30.99 -23.47 4.84
N ALA A 187 32.03 -24.29 5.04
CA ALA A 187 32.61 -25.19 4.03
C ALA A 187 32.97 -24.53 2.66
N GLY A 188 33.17 -23.21 2.62
CA GLY A 188 33.43 -22.43 1.40
C GLY A 188 32.18 -21.87 0.72
N ARG A 189 30.99 -22.33 1.10
CA ARG A 189 29.70 -21.74 0.70
C ARG A 189 29.40 -20.50 1.55
N SER A 190 28.62 -19.58 1.01
CA SER A 190 27.91 -18.55 1.79
C SER A 190 26.57 -19.14 2.24
N TYR A 191 26.12 -18.80 3.44
CA TYR A 191 24.79 -19.20 3.93
C TYR A 191 23.99 -18.02 4.46
N TYR A 192 22.67 -18.13 4.36
CA TYR A 192 21.67 -17.23 4.93
C TYR A 192 20.56 -18.06 5.59
N MET A 193 20.11 -17.68 6.78
CA MET A 193 19.07 -18.36 7.56
C MET A 193 18.10 -17.32 8.11
N ARG A 194 16.79 -17.54 7.92
CA ARG A 194 15.70 -16.66 8.37
C ARG A 194 14.63 -17.49 9.05
N PHE A 195 14.29 -17.18 10.29
CA PHE A 195 13.26 -17.87 11.06
C PHE A 195 12.28 -16.89 11.71
N ALA A 196 11.08 -17.36 12.01
CA ALA A 196 10.08 -16.73 12.86
C ALA A 196 9.33 -17.78 13.70
N ALA A 197 8.54 -17.34 14.67
CA ALA A 197 7.69 -18.22 15.45
C ALA A 197 6.24 -17.71 15.54
N ARG A 198 5.32 -18.65 15.81
CA ARG A 198 3.95 -18.37 16.24
C ARG A 198 3.64 -19.31 17.41
N GLY A 199 3.96 -18.87 18.62
CA GLY A 199 3.96 -19.74 19.80
C GLY A 199 5.09 -20.77 19.72
N THR A 200 4.74 -22.06 19.59
CA THR A 200 5.70 -23.19 19.52
C THR A 200 5.92 -23.74 18.11
N ASP A 201 5.25 -23.19 17.08
CA ASP A 201 5.52 -23.50 15.67
C ASP A 201 6.57 -22.49 15.17
N LEU A 202 7.80 -22.97 14.93
CA LEU A 202 8.90 -22.20 14.36
C LEU A 202 8.99 -22.53 12.86
N ARG A 203 8.95 -21.50 12.00
CA ARG A 203 9.06 -21.68 10.54
C ARG A 203 10.09 -20.72 9.96
N GLY A 204 10.81 -21.17 8.95
CA GLY A 204 11.97 -20.47 8.40
C GLY A 204 12.44 -21.05 7.07
N PHE A 205 13.58 -20.55 6.62
CA PHE A 205 14.33 -21.15 5.52
C PHE A 205 15.84 -20.98 5.71
N SER A 206 16.61 -21.84 5.04
CA SER A 206 18.03 -21.63 4.77
C SER A 206 18.26 -21.49 3.27
N ALA A 207 19.31 -20.77 2.90
CA ALA A 207 19.84 -20.72 1.54
C ALA A 207 21.36 -20.82 1.58
N SER A 208 21.94 -21.72 0.78
CA SER A 208 23.39 -21.97 0.73
C SER A 208 23.89 -21.93 -0.72
N TYR A 209 24.97 -21.20 -0.98
CA TYR A 209 25.47 -21.00 -2.35
C TYR A 209 26.99 -20.87 -2.44
N VAL A 210 27.56 -21.30 -3.56
CA VAL A 210 29.00 -21.30 -3.81
C VAL A 210 29.56 -19.87 -3.94
N ALA A 211 30.88 -19.73 -3.77
CA ALA A 211 31.55 -18.43 -3.83
C ALA A 211 31.39 -17.72 -5.19
N ASP A 212 31.38 -18.48 -6.29
CA ASP A 212 31.39 -17.93 -7.66
C ASP A 212 30.04 -17.30 -8.06
N GLU A 213 28.92 -17.79 -7.51
CA GLU A 213 27.58 -17.21 -7.71
C GLU A 213 27.23 -16.14 -6.64
N ALA A 214 28.14 -15.83 -5.70
CA ALA A 214 27.80 -15.06 -4.51
C ALA A 214 27.33 -13.62 -4.81
N ASP A 215 27.94 -12.95 -5.80
CA ASP A 215 27.54 -11.59 -6.21
C ASP A 215 26.16 -11.56 -6.90
N ARG A 216 25.74 -12.67 -7.53
CA ARG A 216 24.44 -12.83 -8.19
C ARG A 216 23.33 -13.18 -7.19
N LEU A 217 23.65 -14.00 -6.19
CA LEU A 217 22.67 -14.57 -5.26
C LEU A 217 22.52 -13.80 -3.94
N ALA A 218 23.51 -12.99 -3.53
CA ALA A 218 23.38 -12.11 -2.37
C ALA A 218 22.19 -11.10 -2.47
N PRO A 219 21.93 -10.46 -3.63
CA PRO A 219 20.70 -9.67 -3.84
C PRO A 219 19.41 -10.51 -3.68
N TYR A 220 19.40 -11.72 -4.24
CA TYR A 220 18.25 -12.62 -4.20
C TYR A 220 17.86 -13.02 -2.78
N VAL A 221 18.80 -13.47 -1.93
CA VAL A 221 18.47 -13.93 -0.57
C VAL A 221 17.96 -12.81 0.34
N VAL A 222 18.38 -11.56 0.10
CA VAL A 222 17.86 -10.37 0.79
C VAL A 222 16.41 -10.08 0.40
N VAL A 223 16.06 -10.22 -0.88
CA VAL A 223 14.67 -10.10 -1.36
C VAL A 223 13.83 -11.26 -0.84
N ALA A 224 14.31 -12.50 -0.93
CA ALA A 224 13.61 -13.68 -0.43
C ALA A 224 13.33 -13.56 1.07
N SER A 225 14.29 -13.11 1.89
CA SER A 225 14.08 -12.92 3.34
C SER A 225 13.12 -11.78 3.71
N ASN A 226 12.82 -10.87 2.78
CA ASN A 226 11.83 -9.80 2.97
C ASN A 226 10.42 -10.20 2.48
N LEU A 227 10.33 -11.08 1.47
CA LEU A 227 9.07 -11.57 0.90
C LEU A 227 8.61 -12.92 1.51
N PHE A 228 9.43 -13.51 2.38
CA PHE A 228 9.11 -14.75 3.09
C PHE A 228 7.98 -14.56 4.11
N ASP A 229 6.83 -15.20 3.87
CA ASP A 229 5.78 -15.35 4.87
C ASP A 229 5.87 -16.76 5.49
N PRO A 230 6.37 -16.89 6.74
CA PRO A 230 6.51 -18.16 7.41
C PRO A 230 5.18 -18.90 7.63
N PHE A 231 4.04 -18.21 7.65
CA PHE A 231 2.74 -18.77 8.05
C PHE A 231 1.64 -18.47 7.03
N ALA A 232 2.00 -18.49 5.73
CA ALA A 232 1.11 -18.22 4.61
C ALA A 232 -0.05 -19.22 4.51
N GLY A 233 0.14 -20.46 4.99
CA GLY A 233 -0.89 -21.49 5.01
C GLY A 233 -0.69 -22.52 6.11
N GLU A 234 -1.64 -23.45 6.20
CA GLU A 234 -1.45 -24.68 6.96
C GLU A 234 -0.68 -25.71 6.12
N PRO A 235 0.23 -26.50 6.73
CA PRO A 235 0.93 -27.57 6.04
C PRO A 235 -0.03 -28.56 5.37
N GLN A 236 0.43 -29.19 4.29
CA GLN A 236 -0.29 -30.13 3.43
C GLN A 236 -1.45 -29.50 2.61
N ALA A 237 -1.58 -28.17 2.60
CA ALA A 237 -2.37 -27.45 1.60
C ALA A 237 -1.73 -27.56 0.20
N PRO A 238 -2.50 -27.45 -0.90
CA PRO A 238 -1.95 -27.53 -2.26
C PRO A 238 -0.98 -26.37 -2.58
N VAL A 239 0.16 -26.70 -3.19
CA VAL A 239 1.15 -25.72 -3.67
C VAL A 239 0.52 -24.82 -4.74
N VAL A 240 0.47 -23.51 -4.50
CA VAL A 240 0.08 -22.50 -5.48
C VAL A 240 1.27 -21.60 -5.80
N ALA A 241 1.70 -21.56 -7.06
CA ALA A 241 2.71 -20.63 -7.54
C ALA A 241 2.07 -19.28 -7.88
N ALA A 242 2.30 -18.27 -7.05
CA ALA A 242 1.67 -16.95 -7.17
C ALA A 242 2.46 -16.04 -8.13
N ASN A 243 2.02 -15.98 -9.39
CA ASN A 243 2.58 -15.06 -10.40
C ASN A 243 1.99 -13.65 -10.29
N GLU A 244 2.18 -12.97 -9.15
CA GLU A 244 1.85 -11.55 -9.02
C GLU A 244 2.95 -10.67 -9.65
N PRO A 245 2.63 -9.81 -10.64
CA PRO A 245 3.60 -8.88 -11.20
C PRO A 245 3.90 -7.75 -10.22
N ASN A 246 5.19 -7.40 -10.05
CA ASN A 246 5.56 -6.36 -9.08
C ASN A 246 4.87 -5.00 -9.40
N PRO A 247 4.57 -4.16 -8.38
CA PRO A 247 3.78 -2.92 -8.55
C PRO A 247 4.36 -1.92 -9.56
N PHE A 248 5.65 -2.01 -9.87
CA PHE A 248 6.30 -1.15 -10.86
C PHE A 248 6.05 -1.61 -12.30
N SER A 249 6.03 -2.92 -12.54
CA SER A 249 5.78 -3.47 -13.88
C SER A 249 4.34 -3.19 -14.34
N SER A 250 3.36 -3.17 -13.41
CA SER A 250 1.97 -2.78 -13.70
C SER A 250 1.76 -1.26 -13.89
N LEU A 251 2.62 -0.41 -13.30
CA LEU A 251 2.67 1.02 -13.62
C LEU A 251 3.27 1.28 -15.01
N LEU A 252 4.32 0.55 -15.38
CA LEU A 252 5.02 0.73 -16.66
C LEU A 252 4.28 0.12 -17.86
N ALA A 253 3.50 -0.95 -17.65
CA ALA A 253 2.64 -1.51 -18.70
C ALA A 253 1.66 -0.45 -19.24
N ARG A 254 1.01 0.31 -18.35
CA ARG A 254 0.08 1.41 -18.71
C ARG A 254 0.76 2.54 -19.51
N LYS A 255 2.07 2.75 -19.36
CA LYS A 255 2.84 3.76 -20.10
C LYS A 255 3.18 3.34 -21.54
N ARG A 256 2.86 2.10 -21.96
CA ARG A 256 3.28 1.53 -23.26
C ARG A 256 2.24 1.56 -24.37
N GLU A 257 0.96 1.78 -24.06
CA GLU A 257 -0.12 1.91 -25.06
C GLU A 257 -0.11 3.28 -25.79
N GLN A 258 0.87 4.14 -25.49
CA GLN A 258 0.99 5.50 -26.01
C GLN A 258 2.40 5.74 -26.59
N GLY A 259 2.60 5.34 -27.86
CA GLY A 259 3.86 5.46 -28.64
C GLY A 259 4.32 6.88 -28.99
N ALA A 260 5.05 7.08 -30.10
CA ALA A 260 5.78 8.33 -30.35
C ALA A 260 6.02 8.73 -31.82
N GLY A 261 6.21 10.04 -32.04
CA GLY A 261 6.81 10.70 -33.21
C GLY A 261 5.80 11.47 -34.09
N GLY A 262 5.99 12.74 -34.47
CA GLY A 262 7.08 13.71 -34.25
C GLY A 262 7.12 14.75 -35.41
N ALA A 263 7.81 15.89 -35.38
CA ALA A 263 8.51 16.66 -34.34
C ALA A 263 8.80 18.09 -34.92
N ALA A 264 9.24 19.14 -34.22
CA ALA A 264 9.67 19.28 -32.82
C ALA A 264 9.38 20.69 -32.28
N ASP A 265 8.71 20.79 -31.13
CA ASP A 265 9.07 21.69 -30.03
C ASP A 265 8.45 21.12 -28.73
N ALA A 266 9.11 21.28 -27.58
CA ALA A 266 9.00 20.29 -26.50
C ALA A 266 7.72 20.33 -25.64
N ARG A 267 6.78 19.37 -25.85
CA ARG A 267 5.88 18.74 -24.86
C ARG A 267 5.33 17.39 -25.39
N TYR A 268 5.07 16.42 -24.50
CA TYR A 268 4.88 14.98 -24.77
C TYR A 268 3.63 14.58 -25.62
N ALA A 269 3.79 13.63 -26.56
CA ALA A 269 2.74 12.89 -27.31
C ALA A 269 3.38 11.62 -27.96
N MET A 270 2.85 10.39 -27.80
CA MET A 270 1.62 9.72 -28.31
C MET A 270 1.72 9.08 -29.73
N ALA A 271 0.88 8.05 -29.97
CA ALA A 271 1.17 6.87 -30.82
C ALA A 271 0.76 6.94 -32.32
N SER A 272 1.36 6.06 -33.14
CA SER A 272 0.71 5.43 -34.32
C SER A 272 1.37 4.08 -34.69
N ILE A 273 0.60 3.18 -35.34
CA ILE A 273 1.04 1.88 -35.91
C ILE A 273 0.33 1.67 -37.26
N ASP A 274 0.97 0.97 -38.20
CA ASP A 274 0.48 0.68 -39.56
C ASP A 274 -0.64 -0.38 -39.58
N PRO A 275 -1.81 -0.13 -40.23
CA PRO A 275 -2.97 -1.03 -40.21
C PRO A 275 -2.91 -2.23 -41.20
N ALA A 276 -1.73 -2.63 -41.71
CA ALA A 276 -1.61 -3.51 -42.88
C ALA A 276 -1.19 -4.99 -42.66
N GLN A 277 -1.19 -5.55 -41.44
CA GLN A 277 -0.83 -6.96 -41.19
C GLN A 277 -1.78 -7.66 -40.18
N PRO A 278 -2.04 -8.99 -40.30
CA PRO A 278 -3.07 -9.68 -39.53
C PRO A 278 -2.60 -10.20 -38.16
N ASN A 279 -3.53 -10.26 -37.20
CA ASN A 279 -3.35 -10.93 -35.91
C ASN A 279 -3.21 -12.46 -36.07
N LEU A 280 -2.50 -13.09 -35.14
CA LEU A 280 -2.33 -14.54 -35.06
C LEU A 280 -2.57 -15.03 -33.61
N PHE A 281 -3.27 -16.15 -33.49
CA PHE A 281 -3.58 -16.92 -32.27
C PHE A 281 -4.74 -16.42 -31.38
N GLU A 282 -5.92 -16.61 -31.96
CA GLU A 282 -7.26 -16.75 -31.38
C GLU A 282 -7.40 -18.05 -30.50
N VAL A 283 -8.52 -18.24 -29.79
CA VAL A 283 -8.67 -19.22 -28.67
C VAL A 283 -9.83 -20.22 -28.83
N PRO A 284 -9.64 -21.50 -28.43
CA PRO A 284 -10.64 -22.39 -27.78
C PRO A 284 -10.11 -22.95 -26.41
N GLY A 285 -10.85 -23.66 -25.54
CA GLY A 285 -12.22 -24.21 -25.54
C GLY A 285 -12.24 -25.75 -25.29
N GLU A 286 -13.04 -26.37 -24.41
CA GLU A 286 -14.06 -25.91 -23.43
C GLU A 286 -14.29 -26.96 -22.29
N SER A 287 -14.76 -26.52 -21.09
CA SER A 287 -15.39 -27.33 -19.99
C SER A 287 -14.49 -28.32 -19.19
N VAL A 288 -14.78 -28.77 -17.96
CA VAL A 288 -15.96 -28.69 -17.02
C VAL A 288 -15.46 -28.43 -15.56
N PRO A 289 -16.31 -28.18 -14.53
CA PRO A 289 -15.92 -27.42 -13.33
C PRO A 289 -15.51 -28.22 -12.07
N GLN A 290 -14.82 -27.53 -11.15
CA GLN A 290 -14.86 -27.79 -9.70
C GLN A 290 -15.21 -26.51 -8.92
N GLU A 291 -15.91 -26.69 -7.80
CA GLU A 291 -16.42 -25.61 -6.95
C GLU A 291 -15.35 -25.18 -5.94
N VAL A 292 -14.86 -23.94 -6.07
CA VAL A 292 -13.82 -23.37 -5.19
C VAL A 292 -14.49 -22.66 -4.02
N PRO A 293 -14.15 -22.95 -2.76
CA PRO A 293 -14.67 -22.20 -1.62
C PRO A 293 -14.18 -20.73 -1.70
N PRO A 294 -15.04 -19.73 -1.42
CA PRO A 294 -14.69 -18.34 -1.62
C PRO A 294 -13.54 -17.91 -0.70
N ALA A 295 -12.57 -17.21 -1.25
CA ALA A 295 -11.63 -16.42 -0.47
C ALA A 295 -12.40 -15.34 0.31
N PRO A 296 -11.94 -14.93 1.51
CA PRO A 296 -12.58 -13.85 2.26
C PRO A 296 -12.47 -12.54 1.48
N ALA A 297 -13.60 -12.01 1.01
CA ALA A 297 -13.65 -10.72 0.37
C ALA A 297 -13.34 -9.61 1.39
N PHE A 298 -12.41 -8.71 1.03
CA PHE A 298 -12.21 -7.46 1.74
C PHE A 298 -13.06 -6.39 1.06
N ASP A 299 -14.27 -6.16 1.57
CA ASP A 299 -15.16 -5.15 1.03
C ASP A 299 -14.52 -3.75 1.12
N MET A 300 -14.56 -2.98 0.02
CA MET A 300 -14.13 -1.59 0.06
C MET A 300 -15.22 -0.73 0.73
N ALA A 301 -14.87 -0.04 1.81
CA ALA A 301 -15.80 0.77 2.59
C ALA A 301 -15.63 2.28 2.32
N GLY A 302 -16.74 2.94 2.04
CA GLY A 302 -16.87 4.40 1.99
C GLY A 302 -18.07 4.88 2.83
N SER A 303 -18.47 6.12 2.62
CA SER A 303 -19.64 6.74 3.26
C SER A 303 -20.59 7.30 2.21
N GLY A 304 -21.84 7.52 2.60
CA GLY A 304 -22.83 8.25 1.83
C GLY A 304 -23.87 8.87 2.77
N PHE A 305 -24.70 9.77 2.24
CA PHE A 305 -25.74 10.43 3.03
C PHE A 305 -27.04 10.53 2.25
N LEU A 306 -28.15 10.48 2.98
CA LEU A 306 -29.50 10.52 2.42
C LEU A 306 -29.80 11.90 1.83
N VAL A 307 -30.28 11.92 0.59
CA VAL A 307 -30.59 13.15 -0.18
C VAL A 307 -32.06 13.23 -0.62
N SER A 308 -32.83 12.16 -0.42
CA SER A 308 -34.30 12.15 -0.63
C SER A 308 -35.01 11.21 0.36
N ARG A 309 -36.31 11.45 0.58
CA ARG A 309 -37.16 10.65 1.49
C ARG A 309 -37.49 9.25 0.96
N ASP A 310 -37.42 9.02 -0.35
CA ASP A 310 -37.70 7.72 -0.98
C ASP A 310 -36.50 6.76 -1.02
N GLY A 311 -35.33 7.19 -0.52
CA GLY A 311 -34.18 6.32 -0.27
C GLY A 311 -32.98 6.52 -1.19
N TRP A 312 -32.85 7.65 -1.89
CA TRP A 312 -31.59 7.99 -2.58
C TRP A 312 -30.54 8.53 -1.62
N LEU A 313 -29.32 8.00 -1.72
CA LEU A 313 -28.11 8.52 -1.08
C LEU A 313 -27.12 9.02 -2.13
N LEU A 314 -26.32 10.01 -1.75
CA LEU A 314 -25.16 10.48 -2.51
C LEU A 314 -23.87 9.93 -1.90
N THR A 315 -22.93 9.52 -2.76
CA THR A 315 -21.57 9.05 -2.40
C THR A 315 -20.59 9.40 -3.55
N ASN A 316 -19.33 8.94 -3.49
CA ASN A 316 -18.40 9.12 -4.60
C ASN A 316 -18.49 8.00 -5.65
N ALA A 317 -18.25 8.35 -6.92
CA ALA A 317 -18.17 7.37 -8.02
C ALA A 317 -17.17 6.25 -7.72
N HIS A 318 -15.96 6.60 -7.25
CA HIS A 318 -14.91 5.61 -6.98
C HIS A 318 -15.22 4.62 -5.85
N VAL A 319 -16.22 4.90 -4.99
CA VAL A 319 -16.66 3.98 -3.92
C VAL A 319 -17.53 2.85 -4.48
N VAL A 320 -18.24 3.08 -5.59
CA VAL A 320 -19.26 2.14 -6.11
C VAL A 320 -18.97 1.58 -7.52
N ASN A 321 -18.05 2.19 -8.28
CA ASN A 321 -17.85 1.88 -9.70
C ASN A 321 -17.19 0.51 -10.00
N ALA A 322 -16.69 -0.22 -9.00
CA ALA A 322 -16.06 -1.53 -9.17
C ALA A 322 -16.88 -2.70 -8.61
N CYS A 323 -17.98 -2.43 -7.91
CA CYS A 323 -18.63 -3.41 -7.05
C CYS A 323 -19.59 -4.32 -7.81
N THR A 324 -19.54 -5.63 -7.53
CA THR A 324 -20.60 -6.58 -7.95
C THR A 324 -21.92 -6.29 -7.23
N THR A 325 -21.85 -5.94 -5.94
CA THR A 325 -23.01 -5.52 -5.13
C THR A 325 -22.62 -4.33 -4.25
N VAL A 326 -23.52 -3.34 -4.10
CA VAL A 326 -23.36 -2.25 -3.13
C VAL A 326 -24.38 -2.43 -2.00
N LEU A 327 -23.92 -2.32 -0.76
CA LEU A 327 -24.77 -2.33 0.44
C LEU A 327 -24.69 -1.00 1.17
N VAL A 328 -25.76 -0.65 1.88
CA VAL A 328 -25.87 0.51 2.75
C VAL A 328 -26.10 0.05 4.20
N GLY A 329 -25.44 0.69 5.16
CA GLY A 329 -25.65 0.40 6.59
C GLY A 329 -25.09 -0.96 7.01
N GLN A 330 -25.97 -1.94 7.23
CA GLN A 330 -25.59 -3.31 7.61
C GLN A 330 -26.04 -4.38 6.59
N SER A 331 -27.08 -4.11 5.80
CA SER A 331 -27.71 -5.13 4.93
C SER A 331 -28.62 -4.58 3.83
N ASP A 332 -28.80 -3.26 3.71
CA ASP A 332 -29.70 -2.67 2.72
C ASP A 332 -29.04 -2.72 1.33
N VAL A 333 -29.51 -3.61 0.46
CA VAL A 333 -28.99 -3.77 -0.91
C VAL A 333 -29.42 -2.59 -1.78
N VAL A 334 -28.49 -2.02 -2.54
CA VAL A 334 -28.78 -0.97 -3.52
C VAL A 334 -29.53 -1.54 -4.73
N SER A 335 -30.69 -0.96 -5.05
CA SER A 335 -31.54 -1.38 -6.18
C SER A 335 -31.21 -0.67 -7.49
N GLN A 336 -30.65 0.54 -7.43
CA GLN A 336 -30.24 1.32 -8.60
C GLN A 336 -29.01 2.18 -8.26
N THR A 337 -28.06 2.24 -9.20
CA THR A 337 -26.86 3.08 -9.13
C THR A 337 -26.77 3.97 -10.36
N ILE A 338 -26.49 5.25 -10.19
CA ILE A 338 -26.20 6.23 -11.25
C ILE A 338 -24.85 6.86 -10.95
N ILE A 339 -23.92 6.86 -11.90
CA ILE A 339 -22.54 7.30 -11.69
C ILE A 339 -22.20 8.48 -12.61
N ASP A 340 -21.58 9.52 -12.05
CA ASP A 340 -20.84 10.56 -12.77
C ASP A 340 -19.34 10.41 -12.48
N PRO A 341 -18.58 9.71 -13.34
CA PRO A 341 -17.14 9.53 -13.16
C PRO A 341 -16.34 10.83 -13.35
N ALA A 342 -16.91 11.84 -14.02
CA ALA A 342 -16.21 13.09 -14.33
C ALA A 342 -16.14 14.01 -13.10
N ASN A 343 -17.21 14.07 -12.32
CA ASN A 343 -17.29 14.82 -11.06
C ASN A 343 -17.09 13.95 -9.81
N ASP A 344 -16.79 12.67 -9.98
CA ASP A 344 -16.59 11.67 -8.92
C ASP A 344 -17.79 11.52 -7.97
N LEU A 345 -19.01 11.61 -8.48
CA LEU A 345 -20.25 11.45 -7.73
C LEU A 345 -21.00 10.18 -8.15
N ALA A 346 -21.70 9.56 -7.22
CA ALA A 346 -22.68 8.52 -7.52
C ALA A 346 -23.92 8.64 -6.63
N LEU A 347 -25.07 8.35 -7.22
CA LEU A 347 -26.37 8.24 -6.57
C LEU A 347 -26.70 6.76 -6.45
N ILE A 348 -27.03 6.32 -5.24
CA ILE A 348 -27.44 4.93 -4.95
C ILE A 348 -28.82 4.93 -4.31
N LYS A 349 -29.68 4.00 -4.73
CA LYS A 349 -31.06 3.87 -4.26
C LYS A 349 -31.23 2.66 -3.36
N VAL A 350 -31.89 2.83 -2.23
CA VAL A 350 -32.44 1.74 -1.42
C VAL A 350 -33.97 1.81 -1.49
N ASP A 351 -34.66 0.68 -1.60
CA ASP A 351 -36.12 0.62 -1.78
C ASP A 351 -36.92 0.63 -0.47
N ARG A 352 -36.49 1.48 0.47
CA ARG A 352 -37.25 1.91 1.64
C ARG A 352 -36.81 3.30 2.07
N ALA A 353 -37.65 3.99 2.82
CA ALA A 353 -37.22 5.17 3.58
C ALA A 353 -36.14 4.77 4.59
N LEU A 354 -35.07 5.58 4.66
CA LEU A 354 -33.97 5.40 5.62
C LEU A 354 -34.04 6.39 6.79
N GLY A 355 -34.58 7.60 6.56
CA GLY A 355 -34.68 8.69 7.52
C GLY A 355 -35.10 9.98 6.84
N GLU A 356 -34.79 11.12 7.46
CA GLU A 356 -34.91 12.45 6.85
C GLU A 356 -33.65 12.73 5.98
N PRO A 357 -33.78 13.31 4.78
CA PRO A 357 -32.62 13.69 3.97
C PRO A 357 -31.84 14.84 4.64
N LEU A 358 -30.56 14.98 4.31
CA LEU A 358 -29.79 16.17 4.72
C LEU A 358 -30.08 17.34 3.79
N GLU A 359 -30.37 18.52 4.36
CA GLU A 359 -30.56 19.73 3.57
C GLU A 359 -29.26 20.17 2.90
N ILE A 360 -29.31 20.47 1.59
CA ILE A 360 -28.12 20.85 0.81
C ILE A 360 -28.09 22.36 0.60
N SER A 361 -26.97 22.99 0.95
CA SER A 361 -26.79 24.43 0.83
C SER A 361 -26.72 24.84 -0.64
N THR A 362 -27.72 25.63 -1.08
CA THR A 362 -27.73 26.29 -2.40
C THR A 362 -26.96 27.61 -2.40
N ALA A 363 -26.48 28.06 -1.24
CA ALA A 363 -25.63 29.24 -1.10
C ALA A 363 -24.23 29.00 -1.68
N LYS A 364 -23.50 30.09 -1.94
CA LYS A 364 -22.08 29.99 -2.30
C LYS A 364 -21.25 29.70 -1.04
N PRO A 365 -20.43 28.63 -1.01
CA PRO A 365 -19.53 28.36 0.12
C PRO A 365 -18.62 29.55 0.43
N ARG A 366 -18.30 29.75 1.70
CA ARG A 366 -17.54 30.92 2.18
C ARG A 366 -16.11 30.52 2.59
N LEU A 367 -15.14 31.39 2.33
CA LEU A 367 -13.76 31.15 2.75
C LEU A 367 -13.64 31.31 4.27
N GLY A 368 -12.97 30.38 4.94
CA GLY A 368 -12.83 30.36 6.39
C GLY A 368 -14.06 29.83 7.15
N GLU A 369 -15.08 29.32 6.44
CA GLU A 369 -16.27 28.69 6.99
C GLU A 369 -15.91 27.43 7.79
N ASP A 370 -16.31 27.39 9.06
CA ASP A 370 -16.16 26.21 9.94
C ASP A 370 -16.98 25.04 9.37
N ILE A 371 -16.35 23.89 9.19
CA ILE A 371 -16.99 22.69 8.66
C ILE A 371 -16.68 21.43 9.47
N LEU A 372 -17.57 20.45 9.36
CA LEU A 372 -17.40 19.09 9.87
C LEU A 372 -17.44 18.11 8.69
N ALA A 373 -16.48 17.19 8.63
CA ALA A 373 -16.49 16.05 7.73
C ALA A 373 -16.90 14.80 8.52
N LEU A 374 -17.89 14.05 8.01
CA LEU A 374 -18.47 12.90 8.70
C LEU A 374 -18.40 11.63 7.85
N GLY A 375 -18.11 10.48 8.46
CA GLY A 375 -18.02 9.20 7.76
C GLY A 375 -17.61 8.01 8.62
N PHE A 376 -17.47 6.84 8.00
CA PHE A 376 -17.22 5.56 8.67
C PHE A 376 -15.86 4.94 8.28
N PRO A 377 -14.75 5.32 8.94
CA PRO A 377 -13.43 4.78 8.65
C PRO A 377 -13.25 3.34 9.18
N LEU A 378 -12.82 2.44 8.29
CA LEU A 378 -12.22 1.12 8.61
C LEU A 378 -13.07 0.22 9.55
N ARG A 379 -14.36 0.00 9.23
CA ARG A 379 -15.27 -0.89 10.00
C ARG A 379 -14.77 -2.33 10.18
N SER A 380 -13.85 -2.81 9.36
CA SER A 380 -13.21 -4.13 9.50
C SER A 380 -12.21 -4.23 10.67
N ILE A 381 -11.87 -3.10 11.31
CA ILE A 381 -10.84 -2.99 12.36
C ILE A 381 -11.30 -2.10 13.54
N LEU A 382 -12.17 -1.12 13.29
CA LEU A 382 -12.66 -0.13 14.27
C LEU A 382 -14.16 -0.26 14.51
N ALA A 383 -14.64 0.34 15.61
CA ALA A 383 -16.05 0.29 16.00
C ALA A 383 -16.98 0.95 14.96
N ASP A 384 -18.24 0.48 14.91
CA ASP A 384 -19.32 0.94 14.01
C ASP A 384 -19.78 2.41 14.20
N SER A 385 -19.02 3.23 14.93
CA SER A 385 -19.36 4.62 15.24
C SER A 385 -18.98 5.57 14.11
N LEU A 386 -19.91 6.47 13.77
CA LEU A 386 -19.67 7.62 12.90
C LEU A 386 -18.48 8.45 13.42
N ASN A 387 -17.49 8.69 12.57
CA ASN A 387 -16.37 9.59 12.83
C ASN A 387 -16.71 11.01 12.39
N VAL A 388 -16.19 12.00 13.13
CA VAL A 388 -16.38 13.43 12.86
C VAL A 388 -15.04 14.14 13.00
N THR A 389 -14.62 14.86 11.96
CA THR A 389 -13.44 15.73 12.00
C THR A 389 -13.83 17.17 11.69
N ARG A 390 -13.27 18.13 12.45
CA ARG A 390 -13.50 19.57 12.23
C ARG A 390 -12.35 20.20 11.48
N GLY A 391 -12.67 21.20 10.66
CA GLY A 391 -11.72 22.13 10.07
C GLY A 391 -12.46 23.36 9.54
N ASN A 392 -11.93 23.96 8.49
CA ASN A 392 -12.58 25.03 7.75
C ASN A 392 -12.41 24.87 6.22
N VAL A 393 -13.20 25.62 5.46
CA VAL A 393 -12.99 25.83 4.02
C VAL A 393 -11.77 26.73 3.84
N SER A 394 -10.65 26.13 3.44
CA SER A 394 -9.33 26.79 3.33
C SER A 394 -9.07 27.42 1.96
N SER A 395 -9.76 26.95 0.91
CA SER A 395 -9.86 27.60 -0.40
C SER A 395 -11.20 27.26 -1.05
N LEU A 396 -11.74 28.20 -1.83
CA LEU A 396 -12.93 27.95 -2.64
C LEU A 396 -12.63 27.17 -3.92
N LEU A 397 -11.35 26.91 -4.25
CA LEU A 397 -10.91 26.26 -5.49
C LEU A 397 -10.14 24.97 -5.17
N GLY A 398 -10.26 23.99 -6.07
CA GLY A 398 -9.37 22.83 -6.14
C GLY A 398 -8.00 23.16 -6.75
N LEU A 399 -7.19 22.13 -7.01
CA LEU A 399 -5.93 22.28 -7.76
C LEU A 399 -6.14 22.97 -9.10
N MET A 400 -5.11 23.65 -9.59
CA MET A 400 -5.09 24.28 -10.92
C MET A 400 -6.28 25.24 -11.15
N ASN A 401 -6.90 25.71 -10.06
CA ASN A 401 -8.15 26.48 -10.02
C ASN A 401 -9.40 25.70 -10.48
N ASP A 402 -9.47 24.39 -10.28
CA ASP A 402 -10.67 23.59 -10.57
C ASP A 402 -11.86 24.05 -9.70
N GLU A 403 -12.84 24.67 -10.35
CA GLU A 403 -14.04 25.23 -9.71
C GLU A 403 -15.06 24.18 -9.24
N ARG A 404 -14.77 22.89 -9.35
CA ARG A 404 -15.68 21.83 -8.90
C ARG A 404 -15.45 21.43 -7.45
N TYR A 405 -14.29 21.78 -6.89
CA TYR A 405 -13.89 21.41 -5.54
C TYR A 405 -13.76 22.63 -4.61
N LEU A 406 -13.84 22.35 -3.31
CA LEU A 406 -13.38 23.16 -2.20
C LEU A 406 -12.14 22.50 -1.60
N GLN A 407 -11.20 23.31 -1.11
CA GLN A 407 -10.13 22.83 -0.25
C GLN A 407 -10.56 22.97 1.21
N ILE A 408 -10.33 21.95 2.02
CA ILE A 408 -10.66 21.91 3.45
C ILE A 408 -9.46 21.52 4.31
N SER A 409 -9.40 22.05 5.53
CA SER A 409 -8.39 21.70 6.53
C SER A 409 -8.80 20.56 7.46
N ALA A 410 -10.06 20.10 7.40
CA ALA A 410 -10.53 18.96 8.19
C ALA A 410 -9.77 17.68 7.77
N PRO A 411 -9.23 16.89 8.70
CA PRO A 411 -8.58 15.61 8.39
C PRO A 411 -9.54 14.61 7.72
N VAL A 412 -9.16 14.08 6.57
CA VAL A 412 -9.89 13.03 5.84
C VAL A 412 -9.09 11.72 5.91
N GLN A 413 -9.80 10.59 5.99
CA GLN A 413 -9.23 9.24 6.07
C GLN A 413 -10.01 8.28 5.15
N PRO A 414 -9.43 7.11 4.78
CA PRO A 414 -10.16 6.05 4.09
C PRO A 414 -11.46 5.68 4.82
N GLY A 415 -12.57 5.57 4.09
CA GLY A 415 -13.93 5.43 4.63
C GLY A 415 -14.74 6.74 4.69
N ASN A 416 -14.11 7.91 4.82
CA ASN A 416 -14.83 9.21 4.81
C ASN A 416 -15.19 9.69 3.39
N SER A 417 -14.73 9.02 2.33
CA SER A 417 -15.07 9.38 0.94
C SER A 417 -16.55 9.11 0.65
N GLY A 418 -17.21 10.06 0.00
CA GLY A 418 -18.65 10.11 -0.22
C GLY A 418 -19.45 10.62 0.98
N GLY A 419 -18.82 10.81 2.15
CA GLY A 419 -19.46 11.40 3.33
C GLY A 419 -19.74 12.90 3.16
N PRO A 420 -20.72 13.45 3.89
CA PRO A 420 -21.05 14.86 3.79
C PRO A 420 -19.99 15.74 4.47
N LEU A 421 -19.79 16.91 3.89
CA LEU A 421 -19.16 18.06 4.52
C LEU A 421 -20.29 19.02 4.93
N ILE A 422 -20.51 19.23 6.23
CA ILE A 422 -21.54 20.14 6.74
C ILE A 422 -20.93 21.41 7.35
N ASP A 423 -21.71 22.48 7.43
CA ASP A 423 -21.40 23.61 8.32
C ASP A 423 -22.00 23.40 9.73
N LEU A 424 -21.84 24.40 10.61
CA LEU A 424 -22.32 24.32 11.99
C LEU A 424 -23.85 24.47 12.15
N ALA A 425 -24.63 24.56 11.08
CA ALA A 425 -26.09 24.43 11.08
C ALA A 425 -26.54 23.09 10.43
N GLY A 426 -25.67 22.07 10.35
CA GLY A 426 -26.01 20.75 9.78
C GLY A 426 -26.12 20.71 8.25
N ARG A 427 -26.17 21.87 7.59
CA ARG A 427 -26.39 22.02 6.14
C ARG A 427 -25.21 21.48 5.34
N VAL A 428 -25.48 20.68 4.32
CA VAL A 428 -24.43 20.10 3.46
C VAL A 428 -23.83 21.18 2.56
N VAL A 429 -22.54 21.48 2.79
CA VAL A 429 -21.73 22.45 2.03
C VAL A 429 -20.66 21.78 1.16
N GLY A 430 -20.68 20.44 1.05
CA GLY A 430 -19.90 19.67 0.06
C GLY A 430 -19.95 18.16 0.27
N VAL A 431 -19.29 17.41 -0.61
CA VAL A 431 -19.12 15.94 -0.49
C VAL A 431 -17.62 15.63 -0.36
N VAL A 432 -17.20 15.02 0.74
CA VAL A 432 -15.79 14.67 0.98
C VAL A 432 -15.32 13.66 -0.07
N THR A 433 -14.15 13.90 -0.69
CA THR A 433 -13.55 12.93 -1.63
C THR A 433 -12.05 12.75 -1.36
N ALA A 434 -11.60 11.50 -1.36
CA ALA A 434 -10.17 11.17 -1.38
C ALA A 434 -9.52 11.36 -2.76
N LYS A 435 -10.28 11.72 -3.82
CA LYS A 435 -9.69 12.13 -5.11
C LYS A 435 -9.13 13.53 -5.04
N LEU A 436 -8.00 13.63 -4.34
CA LEU A 436 -6.87 14.33 -4.91
C LEU A 436 -5.57 13.55 -4.69
N ASN A 437 -4.86 13.27 -5.79
CA ASN A 437 -3.46 12.90 -5.72
C ASN A 437 -2.66 14.10 -5.18
N ALA A 438 -2.39 14.15 -3.88
CA ALA A 438 -1.39 15.04 -3.30
C ALA A 438 -0.02 14.87 -4.00
N VAL A 439 0.26 13.65 -4.47
CA VAL A 439 1.36 13.28 -5.38
C VAL A 439 1.40 14.20 -6.62
N ALA A 440 0.28 14.39 -7.33
CA ALA A 440 0.22 15.23 -8.53
C ALA A 440 0.35 16.73 -8.25
N VAL A 441 0.23 17.16 -6.98
CA VAL A 441 0.62 18.50 -6.52
C VAL A 441 2.13 18.55 -6.33
N ALA A 442 2.68 17.58 -5.59
CA ALA A 442 4.11 17.45 -5.32
C ALA A 442 4.93 17.41 -6.63
N ASP A 443 4.47 16.65 -7.62
CA ASP A 443 5.03 16.55 -8.97
C ASP A 443 5.12 17.90 -9.70
N ALA A 444 4.27 18.86 -9.34
CA ALA A 444 4.18 20.19 -9.97
C ALA A 444 4.78 21.33 -9.13
N THR A 445 4.79 21.23 -7.79
CA THR A 445 5.22 22.31 -6.87
C THR A 445 6.42 21.97 -5.98
N GLY A 446 6.84 20.70 -5.90
CA GLY A 446 8.00 20.27 -5.10
C GLY A 446 7.80 20.25 -3.57
N ASP A 447 6.58 20.53 -3.11
CA ASP A 447 6.16 20.58 -1.71
C ASP A 447 4.81 19.85 -1.57
N ILE A 448 4.55 19.21 -0.43
CA ILE A 448 3.20 18.72 -0.07
C ILE A 448 2.63 19.58 1.04
N PRO A 449 1.62 20.39 0.70
CA PRO A 449 0.86 21.14 1.70
C PRO A 449 0.21 20.22 2.73
N GLN A 450 0.62 20.37 3.98
CA GLN A 450 -0.03 19.71 5.11
C GLN A 450 -1.44 20.27 5.29
N SER A 451 -2.39 19.42 5.70
CA SER A 451 -3.80 19.80 5.91
C SER A 451 -4.52 20.37 4.68
N ILE A 452 -4.19 19.87 3.48
CA ILE A 452 -4.93 20.15 2.25
C ILE A 452 -5.71 18.88 1.83
N ASN A 453 -6.99 18.84 2.19
CA ASN A 453 -7.97 17.84 1.74
C ASN A 453 -9.04 18.51 0.86
N PHE A 454 -9.91 17.74 0.21
CA PHE A 454 -10.90 18.27 -0.74
C PHE A 454 -12.31 17.75 -0.55
N ALA A 455 -13.27 18.58 -0.96
CA ALA A 455 -14.68 18.21 -1.08
C ALA A 455 -15.24 18.75 -2.41
N ILE A 456 -16.15 18.00 -3.02
CA ILE A 456 -16.90 18.42 -4.21
C ILE A 456 -17.92 19.50 -3.79
N ARG A 457 -18.03 20.59 -4.54
CA ARG A 457 -18.94 21.72 -4.23
C ARG A 457 -20.41 21.27 -4.24
N PRO A 458 -21.29 21.85 -3.39
CA PRO A 458 -22.69 21.45 -3.30
C PRO A 458 -23.47 21.79 -4.58
N GLY A 459 -23.02 22.80 -5.34
CA GLY A 459 -23.53 23.10 -6.69
C GLY A 459 -23.37 21.95 -7.70
N ALA A 460 -22.33 21.11 -7.57
CA ALA A 460 -22.16 19.95 -8.44
C ALA A 460 -23.08 18.80 -8.01
N ALA A 461 -23.21 18.56 -6.69
CA ALA A 461 -24.14 17.58 -6.13
C ALA A 461 -25.61 17.90 -6.51
N THR A 462 -26.06 19.13 -6.28
CA THR A 462 -27.42 19.60 -6.62
C THR A 462 -27.68 19.60 -8.13
N ALA A 463 -26.69 19.93 -8.96
CA ALA A 463 -26.81 19.78 -10.41
C ALA A 463 -26.95 18.31 -10.85
N PHE A 464 -26.19 17.39 -10.25
CA PHE A 464 -26.26 15.95 -10.54
C PHE A 464 -27.59 15.33 -10.09
N LEU A 465 -28.11 15.73 -8.93
CA LEU A 465 -29.47 15.39 -8.45
C LEU A 465 -30.54 15.88 -9.44
N SER A 466 -30.50 17.16 -9.80
CA SER A 466 -31.45 17.78 -10.73
C SER A 466 -31.41 17.14 -12.12
N ALA A 467 -30.21 16.80 -12.62
CA ALA A 467 -30.03 16.17 -13.93
C ALA A 467 -30.63 14.75 -14.01
N ASN A 468 -30.78 14.07 -12.87
CA ASN A 468 -31.39 12.74 -12.76
C ASN A 468 -32.84 12.77 -12.24
N GLY A 469 -33.41 13.97 -12.05
CA GLY A 469 -34.80 14.15 -11.59
C GLY A 469 -35.05 13.79 -10.13
N ILE A 470 -34.01 13.80 -9.28
CA ILE A 470 -34.13 13.55 -7.85
C ILE A 470 -34.36 14.88 -7.13
N GLU A 471 -35.49 15.00 -6.44
CA GLU A 471 -35.78 16.13 -5.56
C GLU A 471 -34.93 16.06 -4.29
N PHE A 472 -34.41 17.21 -3.85
CA PHE A 472 -33.60 17.37 -2.65
C PHE A 472 -34.08 18.59 -1.86
N GLU A 473 -33.83 18.60 -0.55
CA GLU A 473 -34.27 19.68 0.35
C GLU A 473 -33.19 20.79 0.40
N PRO A 474 -33.50 22.05 -0.01
CA PRO A 474 -32.52 23.13 -0.08
C PRO A 474 -32.46 23.93 1.23
N ALA A 475 -31.29 24.01 1.84
CA ALA A 475 -31.13 24.54 3.20
C ALA A 475 -31.37 26.06 3.33
N ASP A 476 -31.92 26.53 4.47
CA ASP A 476 -32.08 27.96 4.74
C ASP A 476 -30.70 28.63 4.95
N PRO A 477 -30.27 29.58 4.11
CA PRO A 477 -29.00 30.28 4.28
C PRO A 477 -28.90 31.11 5.57
N ASN A 478 -30.03 31.43 6.22
CA ASN A 478 -30.11 32.30 7.41
C ASN A 478 -30.11 31.53 8.74
N GLU A 479 -30.06 30.19 8.70
CA GLU A 479 -30.11 29.35 9.90
C GLU A 479 -28.97 29.63 10.89
N ALA A 480 -29.27 29.46 12.18
CA ALA A 480 -28.36 29.77 13.27
C ALA A 480 -27.33 28.65 13.47
N LEU A 481 -26.05 29.00 13.40
CA LEU A 481 -24.95 28.06 13.67
C LEU A 481 -25.01 27.56 15.14
N ALA A 482 -25.09 26.24 15.31
CA ALA A 482 -25.12 25.53 16.58
C ALA A 482 -23.71 25.16 17.09
N SER A 483 -23.62 24.35 18.15
CA SER A 483 -22.34 23.78 18.58
C SER A 483 -21.99 22.51 17.80
N VAL A 484 -20.71 22.12 17.81
CA VAL A 484 -20.23 20.94 17.08
C VAL A 484 -20.97 19.64 17.47
N PRO A 485 -21.18 19.33 18.77
CA PRO A 485 -22.05 18.22 19.17
C PRO A 485 -23.48 18.30 18.66
N ASP A 486 -24.10 19.49 18.65
CA ASP A 486 -25.50 19.66 18.26
C ASP A 486 -25.70 19.43 16.77
N ALA A 487 -24.92 20.12 15.92
CA ALA A 487 -24.93 19.94 14.46
C ALA A 487 -24.53 18.51 14.05
N THR A 488 -23.70 17.83 14.84
CA THR A 488 -23.42 16.39 14.66
C THR A 488 -24.63 15.52 15.01
N ALA A 489 -25.30 15.81 16.14
CA ALA A 489 -26.44 15.03 16.63
C ALA A 489 -27.68 15.14 15.74
N GLU A 490 -27.80 16.24 15.00
CA GLU A 490 -28.81 16.52 13.98
C GLU A 490 -28.62 15.65 12.73
N VAL A 491 -27.43 15.65 12.11
CA VAL A 491 -27.22 14.99 10.81
C VAL A 491 -26.90 13.50 10.88
N LYS A 492 -26.39 13.01 12.01
CA LYS A 492 -25.74 11.69 12.14
C LYS A 492 -26.57 10.49 11.66
N ASP A 493 -27.89 10.54 11.81
CA ASP A 493 -28.78 9.40 11.54
C ASP A 493 -29.17 9.29 10.06
N SER A 494 -28.77 10.28 9.25
CA SER A 494 -28.94 10.31 7.79
C SER A 494 -27.65 9.97 7.03
N ILE A 495 -26.59 9.58 7.73
CA ILE A 495 -25.26 9.26 7.18
C ILE A 495 -25.00 7.75 7.37
N PHE A 496 -24.64 7.08 6.29
CA PHE A 496 -24.54 5.63 6.25
C PHE A 496 -23.18 5.17 5.68
N PRO A 497 -22.60 4.05 6.18
CA PRO A 497 -21.50 3.40 5.50
C PRO A 497 -22.01 2.79 4.17
N VAL A 498 -21.19 2.90 3.13
CA VAL A 498 -21.42 2.30 1.81
C VAL A 498 -20.37 1.22 1.62
N ILE A 499 -20.81 -0.01 1.36
CA ILE A 499 -19.96 -1.21 1.32
C ILE A 499 -19.97 -1.78 -0.09
N CYS A 500 -18.78 -1.89 -0.69
CA CYS A 500 -18.54 -2.44 -2.01
C CYS A 500 -18.17 -3.92 -1.90
N VAL A 501 -19.10 -4.80 -2.26
CA VAL A 501 -18.94 -6.26 -2.17
C VAL A 501 -18.57 -6.83 -3.53
N GLY A 502 -17.50 -7.62 -3.57
CA GLY A 502 -16.99 -8.27 -4.78
C GLY A 502 -16.55 -7.29 -5.87
N GLY A 503 -15.57 -6.45 -5.55
CA GLY A 503 -14.85 -5.57 -6.49
C GLY A 503 -13.36 -5.85 -6.53
#